data_AF-A0A960YUB8-F1
#
_entry.id   AF-A0A960YUB8-F1
#
_cell.length_a   1.000
_cell.length_b   1.000
_cell.length_c   1.000
_cell.angle_alpha   90.00
_cell.angle_beta   90.00
_cell.angle_gamma   90.00
#
_symmetry.space_group_name_H-M   'P 1'
#
loop_
_entity.id
_entity.type
_entity.pdbx_description
1 polymer ?
#
loop_
_entity_poly.entity_id
_entity_poly.type
_entity_poly.pdbx_seq_one_letter_code
_entity_poly.pdbx_strand_id
1 'polypeptide(L)'
;MTEETIAHPGAAHSNDHDSSQSRALIEAIQVFQNINLLQIKRSYRDLLEMSEQALENFVQKHSDFVIFLLNILDDERAGALLERLTDSAIIYLSEEELRNLLIKQVGHFATHGRDFNSLSMFMDKVDRPELNALSVKKRISKSEADIIKLIPMMRVDFANRHFKYLESLNKSRRESFCSEVIERNVNVAIGLLLFCPDLLLVSLLDALAEKLPRLMRFFPDAVFMKRFEYGYTSYLRPSVRDNLPRGTQSLIAELIGFAEKTEGFMLKLIEAFADPELTAVQKRKIRLEELSHIISQHKIKHLKIAFYDLREIGVVEDADLELIQSLHAEHNTES
;
A
#
# COMPACT_ATOMS: atom_id res chain seq x y z
N MET A 1 44.63 66.70 13.64
CA MET A 1 45.87 65.97 13.95
C MET A 1 45.51 64.49 14.04
N THR A 2 46.39 63.67 13.46
CA THR A 2 46.54 62.22 13.51
C THR A 2 45.51 61.32 12.81
N GLU A 3 46.08 60.54 11.90
CA GLU A 3 45.56 59.48 11.04
C GLU A 3 45.17 58.23 11.86
N GLU A 4 44.30 57.39 11.29
CA GLU A 4 44.46 55.94 11.43
C GLU A 4 43.96 55.23 10.16
N THR A 5 44.92 54.65 9.46
CA THR A 5 44.81 53.73 8.32
C THR A 5 44.55 52.32 8.87
N ILE A 6 43.69 51.50 8.25
CA ILE A 6 43.86 50.01 8.16
C ILE A 6 43.02 49.47 6.98
N ALA A 7 43.60 48.45 6.35
CA ALA A 7 43.28 47.84 5.07
C ALA A 7 42.16 46.78 5.06
N HIS A 8 41.76 46.39 3.83
CA HIS A 8 40.88 45.30 3.38
C HIS A 8 41.00 43.96 4.15
N PRO A 9 39.92 43.14 4.21
CA PRO A 9 39.79 42.07 3.21
C PRO A 9 38.33 41.80 2.74
N GLY A 10 38.21 41.15 1.59
CA GLY A 10 36.94 40.78 0.98
C GLY A 10 36.11 39.79 1.79
N ALA A 11 34.80 39.92 1.67
CA ALA A 11 33.83 38.89 1.97
C ALA A 11 33.01 38.63 0.70
N ALA A 12 33.64 37.93 -0.25
CA ALA A 12 32.93 37.24 -1.31
C ALA A 12 32.38 35.93 -0.73
N HIS A 13 31.23 35.97 -0.05
CA HIS A 13 30.43 34.78 0.26
C HIS A 13 28.99 35.20 0.58
N SER A 14 28.05 34.96 -0.36
CA SER A 14 26.65 34.56 -0.09
C SER A 14 25.70 34.63 -1.30
N ASN A 15 26.09 35.16 -2.47
CA ASN A 15 25.13 35.38 -3.58
C ASN A 15 24.73 34.15 -4.41
N ASP A 16 25.35 32.98 -4.23
CA ASP A 16 25.06 31.80 -5.07
C ASP A 16 23.84 30.99 -4.59
N HIS A 17 23.48 31.07 -3.30
CA HIS A 17 22.34 30.31 -2.79
C HIS A 17 20.99 30.94 -3.16
N ASP A 18 20.94 32.28 -3.22
CA ASP A 18 19.72 33.05 -3.47
C ASP A 18 19.37 33.12 -4.97
N SER A 19 20.39 33.08 -5.84
CA SER A 19 20.22 33.06 -7.30
C SER A 19 19.75 31.69 -7.83
N SER A 20 20.20 30.60 -7.21
CA SER A 20 19.76 29.24 -7.51
C SER A 20 18.29 29.01 -7.14
N GLN A 21 17.88 29.43 -5.94
CA GLN A 21 16.48 29.33 -5.51
C GLN A 21 15.55 30.24 -6.33
N SER A 22 16.01 31.44 -6.69
CA SER A 22 15.25 32.34 -7.57
C SER A 22 15.09 31.79 -8.98
N ARG A 23 16.10 31.11 -9.54
CA ARG A 23 15.99 30.42 -10.84
C ARG A 23 15.05 29.23 -10.80
N ALA A 24 15.16 28.38 -9.77
CA ALA A 24 14.24 27.26 -9.57
C ALA A 24 12.77 27.72 -9.41
N LEU A 25 12.54 28.85 -8.75
CA LEU A 25 11.22 29.47 -8.65
C LEU A 25 10.69 29.94 -10.01
N ILE A 26 11.52 30.59 -10.82
CA ILE A 26 11.16 31.09 -12.15
C ILE A 26 10.84 29.92 -13.09
N GLU A 27 11.63 28.84 -13.06
CA GLU A 27 11.40 27.62 -13.83
C GLU A 27 10.07 26.95 -13.43
N ALA A 28 9.79 26.84 -12.13
CA ALA A 28 8.53 26.28 -11.63
C ALA A 28 7.30 27.09 -12.09
N ILE A 29 7.39 28.42 -12.07
CA ILE A 29 6.32 29.32 -12.52
C ILE A 29 6.10 29.20 -14.04
N GLN A 30 7.18 29.11 -14.83
CA GLN A 30 7.09 28.96 -16.28
C GLN A 30 6.43 27.64 -16.70
N VAL A 31 6.71 26.54 -15.99
CA VAL A 31 6.05 25.26 -16.24
C VAL A 31 4.57 25.34 -15.87
N PHE A 32 4.23 25.92 -14.71
CA PHE A 32 2.82 26.10 -14.32
C PHE A 32 2.02 26.93 -15.32
N GLN A 33 2.61 28.00 -15.86
CA GLN A 33 1.96 28.84 -16.87
C GLN A 33 1.74 28.13 -18.21
N ASN A 34 2.53 27.09 -18.52
CA ASN A 34 2.43 26.30 -19.75
C ASN A 34 1.60 25.02 -19.59
N ILE A 35 1.20 24.66 -18.37
CA ILE A 35 0.39 23.48 -18.09
C ILE A 35 -1.07 23.72 -18.52
N ASN A 36 -1.48 23.00 -19.55
CA ASN A 36 -2.86 22.89 -20.00
C ASN A 36 -3.30 21.43 -19.76
N LEU A 37 -4.52 21.20 -19.23
CA LEU A 37 -5.10 19.85 -19.11
C LEU A 37 -5.14 19.10 -20.47
N LEU A 38 -5.16 19.82 -21.59
CA LEU A 38 -5.04 19.27 -22.95
C LEU A 38 -3.60 18.86 -23.33
N GLN A 39 -2.61 19.15 -22.47
CA GLN A 39 -1.17 18.93 -22.68
C GLN A 39 -0.52 18.11 -21.55
N ILE A 40 -1.28 17.24 -20.86
CA ILE A 40 -0.77 16.32 -19.81
C ILE A 40 0.56 15.65 -20.17
N LYS A 41 0.72 15.23 -21.44
CA LYS A 41 1.98 14.62 -21.94
C LYS A 41 3.18 15.57 -21.91
N ARG A 42 2.98 16.87 -22.15
CA ARG A 42 4.05 17.88 -22.05
C ARG A 42 4.36 18.19 -20.60
N SER A 43 3.33 18.40 -19.78
CA SER A 43 3.48 18.68 -18.35
C SER A 43 4.28 17.59 -17.61
N TYR A 44 4.05 16.32 -17.93
CA TYR A 44 4.86 15.21 -17.41
C TYR A 44 6.33 15.28 -17.85
N ARG A 45 6.59 15.56 -19.15
CA ARG A 45 7.97 15.67 -19.66
C ARG A 45 8.72 16.82 -19.03
N ASP A 46 8.06 17.97 -18.89
CA ASP A 46 8.66 19.16 -18.29
C ASP A 46 9.10 18.86 -16.85
N LEU A 47 8.32 18.10 -16.07
CA LEU A 47 8.69 17.67 -14.72
C LEU A 47 9.90 16.72 -14.69
N LEU A 48 10.03 15.82 -15.67
CA LEU A 48 11.19 14.93 -15.76
C LEU A 48 12.48 15.66 -16.12
N GLU A 49 12.37 16.75 -16.88
CA GLU A 49 13.50 17.56 -17.33
C GLU A 49 13.99 18.57 -16.28
N MET A 50 13.19 18.83 -15.24
CA MET A 50 13.59 19.70 -14.12
C MET A 50 14.85 19.20 -13.40
N SER A 51 15.59 20.11 -12.77
CA SER A 51 16.59 19.72 -11.77
C SER A 51 15.91 19.13 -10.53
N GLU A 52 16.61 18.28 -9.77
CA GLU A 52 16.08 17.66 -8.54
C GLU A 52 15.55 18.70 -7.55
N GLN A 53 16.32 19.76 -7.31
CA GLN A 53 15.92 20.85 -6.41
C GLN A 53 14.68 21.61 -6.91
N ALA A 54 14.56 21.83 -8.22
CA ALA A 54 13.39 22.49 -8.80
C ALA A 54 12.14 21.61 -8.69
N LEU A 55 12.29 20.30 -8.93
CA LEU A 55 11.20 19.34 -8.80
C LEU A 55 10.69 19.23 -7.37
N GLU A 56 11.58 19.16 -6.38
CA GLU A 56 11.23 19.15 -4.95
C GLU A 56 10.46 20.43 -4.56
N ASN A 57 10.95 21.59 -4.97
CA ASN A 57 10.28 22.87 -4.74
C ASN A 57 8.91 22.94 -5.43
N PHE A 58 8.78 22.34 -6.62
CA PHE A 58 7.54 22.29 -7.36
C PHE A 58 6.52 21.39 -6.65
N VAL A 59 6.93 20.22 -6.17
CA VAL A 59 6.08 19.29 -5.39
C VAL A 59 5.52 19.97 -4.15
N GLN A 60 6.34 20.72 -3.42
CA GLN A 60 5.89 21.43 -2.21
C GLN A 60 4.87 22.54 -2.50
N LYS A 61 4.93 23.18 -3.67
CA LYS A 61 4.04 24.30 -4.04
C LYS A 61 2.79 23.88 -4.80
N HIS A 62 2.88 22.77 -5.53
CA HIS A 62 1.88 22.33 -6.49
C HIS A 62 1.52 20.85 -6.30
N SER A 63 1.51 20.38 -5.05
CA SER A 63 1.22 18.99 -4.66
C SER A 63 -0.05 18.45 -5.30
N ASP A 64 -1.16 19.20 -5.24
CA ASP A 64 -2.44 18.81 -5.85
C ASP A 64 -2.32 18.48 -7.35
N PHE A 65 -1.52 19.26 -8.07
CA PHE A 65 -1.29 19.05 -9.49
C PHE A 65 -0.43 17.80 -9.74
N VAL A 66 0.62 17.59 -8.93
CA VAL A 66 1.48 16.41 -9.04
C VAL A 66 0.69 15.14 -8.67
N ILE A 67 -0.12 15.16 -7.62
CA ILE A 67 -1.03 14.08 -7.22
C ILE A 67 -2.01 13.78 -8.35
N PHE A 68 -2.61 14.82 -8.94
CA PHE A 68 -3.51 14.66 -10.09
C PHE A 68 -2.79 13.97 -11.25
N LEU A 69 -1.61 14.45 -11.65
CA LEU A 69 -0.83 13.84 -12.72
C LEU A 69 -0.51 12.37 -12.41
N LEU A 70 0.04 12.08 -11.24
CA LEU A 70 0.41 10.72 -10.84
C LEU A 70 -0.78 9.75 -10.89
N ASN A 71 -1.99 10.20 -10.53
CA ASN A 71 -3.19 9.36 -10.56
C ASN A 71 -3.79 9.16 -11.97
N ILE A 72 -3.45 9.99 -12.97
CA ILE A 72 -3.95 9.85 -14.34
C ILE A 72 -2.93 9.26 -15.33
N LEU A 73 -1.64 9.25 -14.96
CA LEU A 73 -0.59 8.65 -15.78
C LEU A 73 -0.72 7.13 -15.80
N ASP A 74 -0.23 6.51 -16.88
CA ASP A 74 -0.02 5.07 -16.92
C ASP A 74 1.12 4.65 -15.99
N ASP A 75 1.17 3.37 -15.61
CA ASP A 75 2.06 2.87 -14.57
C ASP A 75 3.55 3.10 -14.91
N GLU A 76 3.92 3.06 -16.21
CA GLU A 76 5.28 3.32 -16.70
C GLU A 76 5.67 4.78 -16.46
N ARG A 77 4.81 5.74 -16.87
CA ARG A 77 5.10 7.16 -16.68
C ARG A 77 5.04 7.59 -15.23
N ALA A 78 4.07 7.07 -14.47
CA ALA A 78 3.99 7.31 -13.04
C ALA A 78 5.26 6.81 -12.34
N GLY A 79 5.73 5.60 -12.68
CA GLY A 79 6.99 5.03 -12.19
C GLY A 79 8.20 5.93 -12.50
N ALA A 80 8.35 6.37 -13.74
CA ALA A 80 9.46 7.26 -14.15
C ALA A 80 9.45 8.61 -13.42
N LEU A 81 8.26 9.19 -13.14
CA LEU A 81 8.18 10.41 -12.34
C LEU A 81 8.52 10.15 -10.87
N LEU A 82 8.08 9.03 -10.31
CA LEU A 82 8.40 8.65 -8.94
C LEU A 82 9.89 8.37 -8.74
N GLU A 83 10.57 7.80 -9.74
CA GLU A 83 12.03 7.61 -9.74
C GLU A 83 12.82 8.92 -9.61
N ARG A 84 12.23 10.03 -10.07
CA ARG A 84 12.81 11.37 -9.97
C ARG A 84 12.56 12.06 -8.63
N LEU A 85 11.58 11.59 -7.85
CA LEU A 85 11.19 12.17 -6.57
C LEU A 85 11.94 11.52 -5.42
N THR A 86 12.27 12.28 -4.38
CA THR A 86 12.78 11.69 -3.13
C THR A 86 11.66 10.95 -2.38
N ASP A 87 12.02 10.01 -1.50
CA ASP A 87 11.03 9.29 -0.68
C ASP A 87 10.25 10.25 0.23
N SER A 88 10.92 11.30 0.72
CA SER A 88 10.27 12.37 1.49
C SER A 88 9.21 13.12 0.69
N ALA A 89 9.46 13.42 -0.59
CA ALA A 89 8.48 14.04 -1.48
C ALA A 89 7.28 13.13 -1.74
N ILE A 90 7.53 11.83 -1.95
CA ILE A 90 6.45 10.84 -2.15
C ILE A 90 5.58 10.73 -0.90
N ILE A 91 6.20 10.68 0.29
CA ILE A 91 5.47 10.70 1.56
C ILE A 91 4.65 11.97 1.68
N TYR A 92 5.24 13.14 1.42
CA TYR A 92 4.53 14.42 1.45
C TYR A 92 3.31 14.43 0.51
N LEU A 93 3.46 13.98 -0.74
CA LEU A 93 2.34 13.87 -1.69
C LEU A 93 1.24 12.94 -1.17
N SER A 94 1.61 11.81 -0.56
CA SER A 94 0.63 10.89 0.03
C SER A 94 -0.10 11.48 1.25
N GLU A 95 0.59 12.28 2.07
CA GLU A 95 0.00 13.00 3.20
C GLU A 95 -0.99 14.07 2.73
N GLU A 96 -0.64 14.83 1.69
CA GLU A 96 -1.52 15.83 1.06
C GLU A 96 -2.77 15.20 0.43
N GLU A 97 -2.62 14.13 -0.37
CA GLU A 97 -3.77 13.42 -0.95
C GLU A 97 -4.67 12.86 0.16
N LEU A 98 -4.09 12.25 1.20
CA LEU A 98 -4.85 11.73 2.33
C LEU A 98 -5.63 12.83 3.04
N ARG A 99 -5.02 14.00 3.29
CA ARG A 99 -5.71 15.13 3.93
C ARG A 99 -6.92 15.57 3.11
N ASN A 100 -6.74 15.73 1.80
CA ASN A 100 -7.81 16.10 0.88
C ASN A 100 -8.95 15.07 0.88
N LEU A 101 -8.64 13.78 0.96
CA LEU A 101 -9.63 12.71 1.05
C LEU A 101 -10.38 12.74 2.38
N LEU A 102 -9.68 12.85 3.50
CA LEU A 102 -10.30 12.91 4.82
C LEU A 102 -11.24 14.12 4.95
N ILE A 103 -10.85 15.30 4.43
CA ILE A 103 -11.72 16.49 4.38
C ILE A 103 -13.03 16.19 3.63
N LYS A 104 -12.93 15.56 2.45
CA LYS A 104 -14.12 15.17 1.66
C LYS A 104 -15.03 14.23 2.44
N GLN A 105 -14.45 13.27 3.15
CA GLN A 105 -15.22 12.31 3.95
C GLN A 105 -15.88 12.95 5.18
N VAL A 106 -15.21 13.89 5.84
CA VAL A 106 -15.83 14.64 6.96
C VAL A 106 -17.11 15.34 6.50
N GLY A 107 -17.13 15.91 5.30
CA GLY A 107 -18.33 16.49 4.71
C GLY A 107 -19.44 15.46 4.48
N HIS A 108 -19.08 14.23 4.08
CA HIS A 108 -20.04 13.14 3.83
C HIS A 108 -20.64 12.57 5.13
N PHE A 109 -19.83 12.41 6.17
CA PHE A 109 -20.27 11.89 7.47
C PHE A 109 -20.90 12.93 8.39
N ALA A 110 -21.04 14.19 7.96
CA ALA A 110 -21.61 15.26 8.78
C ALA A 110 -23.02 14.95 9.34
N THR A 111 -23.77 14.05 8.69
CA THR A 111 -25.09 13.58 9.16
C THR A 111 -25.01 12.42 10.17
N HIS A 112 -23.85 11.78 10.31
CA HIS A 112 -23.58 10.65 11.22
C HIS A 112 -22.68 11.11 12.37
N GLY A 113 -23.27 11.79 13.37
CA GLY A 113 -22.53 12.57 14.37
C GLY A 113 -21.44 11.84 15.18
N ARG A 114 -21.49 10.50 15.32
CA ARG A 114 -20.41 9.74 15.99
C ARG A 114 -19.19 9.56 15.09
N ASP A 115 -19.40 9.20 13.83
CA ASP A 115 -18.32 8.91 12.88
C ASP A 115 -17.65 10.22 12.43
N PHE A 116 -18.44 11.29 12.29
CA PHE A 116 -17.93 12.65 12.08
C PHE A 116 -16.89 13.05 13.14
N ASN A 117 -17.22 12.91 14.42
CA ASN A 117 -16.33 13.30 15.52
C ASN A 117 -15.04 12.46 15.53
N SER A 118 -15.15 11.15 15.30
CA SER A 118 -13.98 10.27 15.22
C SER A 118 -13.07 10.62 14.05
N LEU A 119 -13.62 10.96 12.89
CA LEU A 119 -12.89 11.34 11.68
C LEU A 119 -12.21 12.71 11.82
N SER A 120 -12.93 13.69 12.36
CA SER A 120 -12.37 15.02 12.66
C SER A 120 -11.20 14.94 13.65
N MET A 121 -11.36 14.21 14.76
CA MET A 121 -10.25 13.99 15.72
C MET A 121 -9.09 13.17 15.13
N PHE A 122 -9.35 12.36 14.12
CA PHE A 122 -8.31 11.59 13.43
C PHE A 122 -7.51 12.46 12.48
N MET A 123 -8.16 13.36 11.73
CA MET A 123 -7.48 14.35 10.88
C MET A 123 -6.48 15.19 11.67
N ASP A 124 -6.86 15.69 12.85
CA ASP A 124 -5.96 16.46 13.71
C ASP A 124 -4.66 15.71 14.07
N LYS A 125 -4.68 14.37 14.05
CA LYS A 125 -3.50 13.54 14.35
C LYS A 125 -2.68 13.23 13.12
N VAL A 126 -3.31 13.17 11.95
CA VAL A 126 -2.61 13.08 10.67
C VAL A 126 -1.74 14.34 10.49
N ASP A 127 -2.26 15.51 10.86
CA ASP A 127 -1.55 16.80 10.72
C ASP A 127 -0.49 17.09 11.79
N ARG A 128 -0.36 16.25 12.83
CA ARG A 128 0.58 16.46 13.94
C ARG A 128 1.58 15.29 14.10
N PRO A 129 2.55 15.16 13.18
CA PRO A 129 3.53 14.07 13.21
C PRO A 129 4.41 14.09 14.49
N GLU A 130 4.77 15.27 14.98
CA GLU A 130 5.68 15.47 16.11
C GLU A 130 5.17 14.93 17.45
N LEU A 131 3.85 14.73 17.59
CA LEU A 131 3.24 14.16 18.80
C LEU A 131 3.12 12.63 18.76
N ASN A 132 3.43 12.01 17.61
CA ASN A 132 3.14 10.60 17.32
C ASN A 132 4.37 9.77 16.93
N ALA A 133 5.57 10.38 16.83
CA ALA A 133 6.83 9.71 16.56
C ALA A 133 7.17 8.70 17.67
N LEU A 134 6.73 7.44 17.48
CA LEU A 134 7.10 6.17 18.14
C LEU A 134 7.19 6.09 19.68
N SER A 135 7.06 7.19 20.42
CA SER A 135 7.54 7.29 21.80
C SER A 135 6.44 7.46 22.86
N VAL A 136 5.16 7.70 22.52
CA VAL A 136 4.18 8.08 23.58
C VAL A 136 2.90 7.24 23.67
N LYS A 137 2.49 6.45 22.68
CA LYS A 137 1.21 5.72 22.79
C LYS A 137 1.36 4.21 22.74
N LYS A 138 1.61 3.62 23.92
CA LYS A 138 1.32 2.19 24.22
C LYS A 138 -0.17 1.84 24.05
N ARG A 139 -1.05 2.81 23.77
CA ARG A 139 -2.50 2.65 23.65
C ARG A 139 -3.02 3.43 22.46
N ILE A 140 -3.71 2.72 21.58
CA ILE A 140 -4.59 3.30 20.57
C ILE A 140 -5.71 4.04 21.29
N SER A 141 -5.98 5.25 20.83
CA SER A 141 -7.12 6.05 21.26
C SER A 141 -8.43 5.53 20.68
N LYS A 142 -9.55 5.93 21.28
CA LYS A 142 -10.87 5.54 20.78
C LYS A 142 -11.10 5.95 19.32
N SER A 143 -10.69 7.16 18.92
CA SER A 143 -10.89 7.63 17.54
C SER A 143 -10.11 6.80 16.51
N GLU A 144 -8.86 6.43 16.79
CA GLU A 144 -8.09 5.54 15.90
C GLU A 144 -8.75 4.16 15.78
N ALA A 145 -9.21 3.58 16.89
CA ALA A 145 -9.90 2.30 16.88
C ALA A 145 -11.23 2.35 16.11
N ASP A 146 -11.94 3.48 16.18
CA ASP A 146 -13.19 3.68 15.45
C ASP A 146 -12.91 3.88 13.94
N ILE A 147 -11.86 4.62 13.57
CA ILE A 147 -11.44 4.75 12.16
C ILE A 147 -10.99 3.42 11.55
N ILE A 148 -10.24 2.61 12.29
CA ILE A 148 -9.81 1.28 11.82
C ILE A 148 -11.03 0.40 11.46
N LYS A 149 -12.13 0.51 12.20
CA LYS A 149 -13.37 -0.23 11.90
C LYS A 149 -14.06 0.24 10.63
N LEU A 150 -13.81 1.47 10.17
CA LEU A 150 -14.37 2.00 8.93
C LEU A 150 -13.66 1.47 7.68
N ILE A 151 -12.45 0.88 7.81
CA ILE A 151 -11.65 0.40 6.67
C ILE A 151 -12.47 -0.47 5.70
N PRO A 152 -13.16 -1.55 6.13
CA PRO A 152 -13.89 -2.40 5.18
C PRO A 152 -14.97 -1.63 4.40
N MET A 153 -15.68 -0.72 5.05
CA MET A 153 -16.74 0.08 4.44
C MET A 153 -16.16 1.08 3.44
N MET A 154 -15.18 1.88 3.87
CA MET A 154 -14.55 2.91 3.03
C MET A 154 -13.89 2.30 1.79
N ARG A 155 -13.32 1.11 1.92
CA ARG A 155 -12.72 0.41 0.78
C ARG A 155 -13.75 -0.04 -0.24
N VAL A 156 -14.97 -0.42 0.14
CA VAL A 156 -16.02 -0.74 -0.86
C VAL A 156 -16.34 0.49 -1.72
N ASP A 157 -16.36 1.68 -1.12
CA ASP A 157 -16.76 2.90 -1.81
C ASP A 157 -15.62 3.56 -2.62
N PHE A 158 -14.37 3.37 -2.19
CA PHE A 158 -13.21 4.09 -2.71
C PHE A 158 -12.05 3.21 -3.21
N ALA A 159 -12.13 1.88 -3.11
CA ALA A 159 -11.04 1.00 -3.54
C ALA A 159 -10.59 1.30 -4.98
N ASN A 160 -9.26 1.28 -5.16
CA ASN A 160 -8.56 1.42 -6.44
C ASN A 160 -8.73 2.77 -7.15
N ARG A 161 -9.13 3.83 -6.44
CA ARG A 161 -9.27 5.19 -7.01
C ARG A 161 -8.16 6.17 -6.63
N HIS A 162 -7.49 5.92 -5.51
CA HIS A 162 -6.52 6.83 -4.91
C HIS A 162 -5.22 6.11 -4.67
N PHE A 163 -4.11 6.84 -4.64
CA PHE A 163 -2.77 6.30 -4.36
C PHE A 163 -2.29 5.22 -5.34
N LYS A 164 -2.93 5.07 -6.51
CA LYS A 164 -2.60 4.00 -7.46
C LYS A 164 -1.16 4.09 -7.94
N TYR A 165 -0.64 5.32 -8.09
CA TYR A 165 0.74 5.56 -8.47
C TYR A 165 1.77 4.93 -7.51
N LEU A 166 1.42 4.70 -6.24
CA LEU A 166 2.32 4.02 -5.29
C LEU A 166 2.52 2.54 -5.63
N GLU A 167 1.65 1.93 -6.43
CA GLU A 167 1.84 0.57 -6.95
C GLU A 167 2.92 0.52 -8.05
N SER A 168 3.16 1.65 -8.74
CA SER A 168 4.23 1.80 -9.73
C SER A 168 5.63 1.85 -9.12
N LEU A 169 5.73 2.01 -7.79
CA LEU A 169 7.00 1.82 -7.09
C LEU A 169 7.42 0.36 -7.17
N ASN A 170 8.71 0.12 -7.42
CA ASN A 170 9.27 -1.22 -7.31
C ASN A 170 9.09 -1.76 -5.87
N LYS A 171 9.13 -3.09 -5.72
CA LYS A 171 8.83 -3.75 -4.45
C LYS A 171 9.66 -3.22 -3.27
N SER A 172 10.98 -3.11 -3.44
CA SER A 172 11.90 -2.62 -2.40
C SER A 172 11.54 -1.20 -1.95
N ARG A 173 11.30 -0.31 -2.91
CA ARG A 173 10.99 1.09 -2.61
C ARG A 173 9.60 1.26 -1.99
N ARG A 174 8.62 0.46 -2.41
CA ARG A 174 7.29 0.42 -1.79
C ARG A 174 7.35 -0.07 -0.34
N GLU A 175 8.16 -1.09 -0.07
CA GLU A 175 8.40 -1.58 1.30
C GLU A 175 9.08 -0.50 2.16
N SER A 176 10.09 0.20 1.62
CA SER A 176 10.73 1.34 2.30
C SER A 176 9.73 2.45 2.61
N PHE A 177 8.95 2.87 1.61
CA PHE A 177 7.88 3.85 1.77
C PHE A 177 6.91 3.47 2.90
N CYS A 178 6.39 2.25 2.90
CA CYS A 178 5.47 1.78 3.94
C CYS A 178 6.12 1.83 5.33
N SER A 179 7.38 1.39 5.41
CA SER A 179 8.18 1.42 6.64
C SER A 179 8.34 2.84 7.17
N GLU A 180 8.78 3.78 6.32
CA GLU A 180 9.03 5.17 6.68
C GLU A 180 7.75 5.92 7.09
N VAL A 181 6.65 5.70 6.39
CA VAL A 181 5.34 6.30 6.75
C VAL A 181 4.93 5.86 8.16
N ILE A 182 5.09 4.58 8.50
CA ILE A 182 4.73 4.06 9.83
C ILE A 182 5.63 4.65 10.91
N GLU A 183 6.92 4.77 10.65
CA GLU A 183 7.90 5.34 11.60
C GLU A 183 7.68 6.83 11.83
N ARG A 184 7.36 7.58 10.77
CA ARG A 184 7.12 9.01 10.83
C ARG A 184 5.76 9.33 11.45
N ASN A 185 4.68 8.69 10.97
CA ASN A 185 3.33 8.89 11.49
C ASN A 185 2.41 7.70 11.19
N VAL A 186 2.23 6.81 12.17
CA VAL A 186 1.31 5.66 12.07
C VAL A 186 -0.13 6.05 11.69
N ASN A 187 -0.59 7.27 12.02
CA ASN A 187 -1.94 7.71 11.64
C ASN A 187 -2.06 7.94 10.13
N VAL A 188 -0.98 8.35 9.45
CA VAL A 188 -0.94 8.42 7.98
C VAL A 188 -1.09 7.01 7.43
N ALA A 189 -0.35 6.02 7.95
CA ALA A 189 -0.49 4.62 7.53
C ALA A 189 -1.92 4.09 7.72
N ILE A 190 -2.55 4.35 8.88
CA ILE A 190 -3.96 3.97 9.13
C ILE A 190 -4.90 4.67 8.15
N GLY A 191 -4.67 5.95 7.86
CA GLY A 191 -5.46 6.72 6.91
C GLY A 191 -5.34 6.21 5.47
N LEU A 192 -4.13 5.85 5.04
CA LEU A 192 -3.89 5.26 3.73
C LEU A 192 -4.69 3.96 3.55
N LEU A 193 -4.77 3.11 4.58
CA LEU A 193 -5.54 1.85 4.54
C LEU A 193 -7.03 2.04 4.24
N LEU A 194 -7.60 3.24 4.43
CA LEU A 194 -9.00 3.53 4.11
C LEU A 194 -9.25 3.61 2.60
N PHE A 195 -8.25 4.02 1.82
CA PHE A 195 -8.42 4.45 0.42
C PHE A 195 -7.46 3.77 -0.56
N CYS A 196 -6.39 3.15 -0.06
CA CYS A 196 -5.34 2.59 -0.89
C CYS A 196 -5.80 1.38 -1.71
N PRO A 197 -5.13 1.12 -2.84
CA PRO A 197 -5.37 -0.08 -3.62
C PRO A 197 -4.84 -1.33 -2.91
N ASP A 198 -5.25 -2.51 -3.39
CA ASP A 198 -5.00 -3.79 -2.72
C ASP A 198 -3.50 -4.09 -2.51
N LEU A 199 -2.63 -3.77 -3.48
CA LEU A 199 -1.21 -4.09 -3.34
C LEU A 199 -0.55 -3.22 -2.26
N LEU A 200 -0.92 -1.94 -2.20
CA LEU A 200 -0.42 -1.04 -1.16
C LEU A 200 -0.98 -1.42 0.23
N LEU A 201 -2.25 -1.85 0.30
CA LEU A 201 -2.83 -2.38 1.53
C LEU A 201 -2.01 -3.56 2.06
N VAL A 202 -1.68 -4.51 1.18
CA VAL A 202 -0.86 -5.69 1.52
C VAL A 202 0.48 -5.24 2.13
N SER A 203 1.20 -4.35 1.45
CA SER A 203 2.50 -3.84 1.93
C SER A 203 2.40 -3.06 3.25
N LEU A 204 1.37 -2.22 3.43
CA LEU A 204 1.15 -1.49 4.68
C LEU A 204 0.82 -2.43 5.84
N LEU A 205 -0.02 -3.44 5.61
CA LEU A 205 -0.37 -4.42 6.65
C LEU A 205 0.82 -5.28 7.07
N ASP A 206 1.72 -5.63 6.15
CA ASP A 206 2.95 -6.34 6.46
C ASP A 206 3.90 -5.47 7.30
N ALA A 207 4.11 -4.23 6.88
CA ALA A 207 4.97 -3.30 7.62
C ALA A 207 4.42 -2.98 9.02
N LEU A 208 3.09 -2.87 9.16
CA LEU A 208 2.42 -2.72 10.47
C LEU A 208 2.55 -3.98 11.33
N ALA A 209 2.39 -5.16 10.76
CA ALA A 209 2.56 -6.42 11.48
C ALA A 209 3.97 -6.56 12.04
N GLU A 210 4.99 -6.15 11.27
CA GLU A 210 6.39 -6.20 11.68
C GLU A 210 6.71 -5.16 12.77
N LYS A 211 6.38 -3.89 12.53
CA LYS A 211 6.78 -2.80 13.43
C LYS A 211 5.87 -2.63 14.64
N LEU A 212 4.57 -2.83 14.48
CA LEU A 212 3.53 -2.54 15.46
C LEU A 212 2.50 -3.68 15.58
N PRO A 213 2.92 -4.94 15.86
CA PRO A 213 2.02 -6.10 15.86
C PRO A 213 0.80 -5.91 16.79
N ARG A 214 0.94 -5.18 17.90
CA ARG A 214 -0.16 -4.90 18.85
C ARG A 214 -1.30 -4.06 18.26
N LEU A 215 -1.09 -3.38 17.14
CA LEU A 215 -2.11 -2.63 16.41
C LEU A 215 -3.04 -3.58 15.63
N MET A 216 -2.53 -4.76 15.26
CA MET A 216 -3.22 -5.70 14.38
C MET A 216 -4.56 -6.20 14.96
N ARG A 217 -4.69 -6.29 16.28
CA ARG A 217 -5.91 -6.77 16.98
C ARG A 217 -7.12 -5.86 16.83
N PHE A 218 -6.91 -4.63 16.38
CA PHE A 218 -7.98 -3.65 16.22
C PHE A 218 -8.56 -3.65 14.81
N PHE A 219 -7.86 -4.25 13.85
CA PHE A 219 -8.35 -4.37 12.49
C PHE A 219 -9.50 -5.39 12.39
N PRO A 220 -10.52 -5.13 11.57
CA PRO A 220 -11.55 -6.13 11.28
C PRO A 220 -10.96 -7.34 10.55
N ASP A 221 -11.48 -8.54 10.83
CA ASP A 221 -11.07 -9.79 10.17
C ASP A 221 -11.12 -9.70 8.63
N ALA A 222 -12.11 -8.98 8.10
CA ALA A 222 -12.29 -8.78 6.65
C ALA A 222 -11.08 -8.12 5.97
N VAL A 223 -10.31 -7.29 6.68
CA VAL A 223 -9.10 -6.64 6.14
C VAL A 223 -8.01 -7.67 5.86
N PHE A 224 -7.88 -8.68 6.73
CA PHE A 224 -6.87 -9.74 6.60
C PHE A 224 -7.20 -10.78 5.53
N MET A 225 -8.50 -11.02 5.27
CA MET A 225 -8.91 -11.92 4.20
C MET A 225 -8.28 -11.52 2.87
N LYS A 226 -8.33 -10.22 2.53
CA LYS A 226 -7.72 -9.70 1.31
C LYS A 226 -6.19 -9.83 1.32
N ARG A 227 -5.54 -9.55 2.47
CA ARG A 227 -4.09 -9.73 2.62
C ARG A 227 -3.67 -11.17 2.36
N PHE A 228 -4.41 -12.15 2.88
CA PHE A 228 -4.05 -13.56 2.77
C PHE A 228 -4.23 -14.13 1.36
N GLU A 229 -4.96 -13.46 0.47
CA GLU A 229 -4.94 -13.77 -0.98
C GLU A 229 -3.55 -13.54 -1.62
N TYR A 230 -2.67 -12.78 -0.95
CA TYR A 230 -1.29 -12.50 -1.36
C TYR A 230 -0.26 -13.19 -0.42
N GLY A 231 -0.67 -14.25 0.27
CA GLY A 231 0.16 -15.00 1.23
C GLY A 231 -0.07 -14.62 2.70
N TYR A 232 0.29 -15.50 3.63
CA TYR A 232 0.04 -15.32 5.08
C TYR A 232 1.24 -15.69 5.96
N THR A 233 2.39 -16.01 5.35
CA THR A 233 3.57 -16.55 6.05
C THR A 233 4.15 -15.58 7.09
N SER A 234 4.13 -14.27 6.81
CA SER A 234 4.56 -13.22 7.76
C SER A 234 3.73 -13.20 9.05
N TYR A 235 2.49 -13.69 8.99
CA TYR A 235 1.53 -13.74 10.11
C TYR A 235 1.60 -15.02 10.93
N LEU A 236 2.45 -15.98 10.55
CA LEU A 236 2.67 -17.22 11.30
C LEU A 236 3.53 -17.00 12.55
N ARG A 237 4.35 -15.94 12.55
CA ARG A 237 5.21 -15.61 13.70
C ARG A 237 4.35 -15.37 14.95
N PRO A 238 4.62 -16.03 16.10
CA PRO A 238 3.82 -15.86 17.31
C PRO A 238 3.65 -14.40 17.75
N SER A 239 4.71 -13.60 17.59
CA SER A 239 4.69 -12.15 17.90
C SER A 239 3.63 -11.37 17.11
N VAL A 240 3.31 -11.80 15.89
CA VAL A 240 2.27 -11.19 15.05
C VAL A 240 0.93 -11.90 15.27
N ARG A 241 0.93 -13.24 15.15
CA ARG A 241 -0.27 -14.08 15.22
C ARG A 241 -1.09 -13.83 16.48
N ASP A 242 -0.44 -13.78 17.63
CA ASP A 242 -1.12 -13.63 18.92
C ASP A 242 -1.75 -12.24 19.10
N ASN A 243 -1.36 -11.28 18.25
CA ASN A 243 -1.94 -9.94 18.18
C ASN A 243 -2.94 -9.78 17.03
N LEU A 244 -3.30 -10.81 16.28
CA LEU A 244 -4.38 -10.72 15.29
C LEU A 244 -5.77 -10.80 15.94
N PRO A 245 -6.83 -10.37 15.25
CA PRO A 245 -8.19 -10.60 15.73
C PRO A 245 -8.51 -12.10 15.77
N ARG A 246 -9.40 -12.52 16.67
CA ARG A 246 -9.67 -13.94 16.93
C ARG A 246 -10.11 -14.71 15.69
N GLY A 247 -10.96 -14.12 14.83
CA GLY A 247 -11.41 -14.77 13.60
C GLY A 247 -10.25 -15.07 12.66
N THR A 248 -9.32 -14.12 12.52
CA THR A 248 -8.10 -14.23 11.72
C THR A 248 -7.14 -15.26 12.31
N GLN A 249 -6.98 -15.31 13.63
CA GLN A 249 -6.18 -16.35 14.29
C GLN A 249 -6.75 -17.76 14.03
N SER A 250 -8.07 -17.92 14.16
CA SER A 250 -8.75 -19.18 13.85
C SER A 250 -8.57 -19.56 12.38
N LEU A 251 -8.66 -18.59 11.46
CA LEU A 251 -8.41 -18.83 10.04
C LEU A 251 -6.98 -19.29 9.79
N ILE A 252 -5.96 -18.66 10.39
CA ILE A 252 -4.57 -19.10 10.25
C ILE A 252 -4.41 -20.53 10.78
N ALA A 253 -5.04 -20.87 11.91
CA ALA A 253 -5.00 -22.24 12.43
C ALA A 253 -5.69 -23.24 11.47
N GLU A 254 -6.82 -22.85 10.86
CA GLU A 254 -7.50 -23.63 9.81
C GLU A 254 -6.58 -23.82 8.59
N LEU A 255 -5.82 -22.80 8.18
CA LEU A 255 -4.89 -22.84 7.06
C LEU A 255 -3.65 -23.68 7.35
N ILE A 256 -3.08 -23.61 8.55
CA ILE A 256 -1.98 -24.49 8.98
C ILE A 256 -2.45 -25.94 8.98
N GLY A 257 -3.60 -26.23 9.58
CA GLY A 257 -4.17 -27.58 9.58
C GLY A 257 -4.55 -28.06 8.18
N PHE A 258 -4.88 -27.16 7.26
CA PHE A 258 -5.03 -27.49 5.83
C PHE A 258 -3.67 -27.86 5.23
N ALA A 259 -2.65 -27.01 5.37
CA ALA A 259 -1.31 -27.22 4.83
C ALA A 259 -0.74 -28.58 5.26
N GLU A 260 -0.83 -28.91 6.56
CA GLU A 260 -0.41 -30.21 7.11
C GLU A 260 -1.18 -31.40 6.50
N LYS A 261 -2.50 -31.28 6.30
CA LYS A 261 -3.31 -32.34 5.66
C LYS A 261 -3.01 -32.47 4.17
N THR A 262 -2.64 -31.38 3.51
CA THR A 262 -2.33 -31.34 2.08
C THR A 262 -0.86 -31.60 1.77
N GLU A 263 0.02 -31.70 2.77
CA GLU A 263 1.45 -32.01 2.56
C GLU A 263 1.64 -33.35 1.82
N GLY A 264 0.84 -34.36 2.16
CA GLY A 264 0.84 -35.64 1.44
C GLY A 264 0.34 -35.54 0.00
N PHE A 265 -0.58 -34.62 -0.28
CA PHE A 265 -1.01 -34.30 -1.65
C PHE A 265 0.11 -33.60 -2.44
N MET A 266 0.79 -32.65 -1.80
CA MET A 266 1.90 -31.92 -2.39
C MET A 266 3.05 -32.83 -2.77
N LEU A 267 3.41 -33.77 -1.89
CA LEU A 267 4.41 -34.78 -2.17
C LEU A 267 4.00 -35.68 -3.36
N LYS A 268 2.75 -36.15 -3.41
CA LYS A 268 2.24 -36.94 -4.53
C LYS A 268 2.26 -36.19 -5.86
N LEU A 269 1.93 -34.89 -5.86
CA LEU A 269 2.01 -34.07 -7.07
C LEU A 269 3.47 -33.85 -7.49
N ILE A 270 4.37 -33.58 -6.55
CA ILE A 270 5.80 -33.45 -6.85
C ILE A 270 6.34 -34.77 -7.45
N GLU A 271 5.99 -35.92 -6.87
CA GLU A 271 6.36 -37.24 -7.40
C GLU A 271 5.80 -37.48 -8.81
N ALA A 272 4.52 -37.21 -9.04
CA ALA A 272 3.88 -37.37 -10.36
C ALA A 272 4.46 -36.40 -11.41
N PHE A 273 4.85 -35.19 -11.02
CA PHE A 273 5.43 -34.22 -11.94
C PHE A 273 6.92 -34.47 -12.21
N ALA A 274 7.62 -35.11 -11.28
CA ALA A 274 9.00 -35.57 -11.44
C ALA A 274 9.12 -36.82 -12.33
N ASP A 275 8.04 -37.59 -12.51
CA ASP A 275 8.02 -38.73 -13.42
C ASP A 275 8.14 -38.28 -14.89
N PRO A 276 9.22 -38.63 -15.61
CA PRO A 276 9.40 -38.26 -17.00
C PRO A 276 8.52 -39.08 -17.96
N GLU A 277 7.93 -40.20 -17.53
CA GLU A 277 7.10 -41.07 -18.36
C GLU A 277 5.66 -40.58 -18.50
N LEU A 278 5.21 -39.67 -17.62
CA LEU A 278 3.87 -39.11 -17.68
C LEU A 278 3.76 -37.98 -18.72
N THR A 279 2.76 -38.09 -19.61
CA THR A 279 2.43 -37.04 -20.57
C THR A 279 1.80 -35.82 -19.89
N ALA A 280 1.87 -34.65 -20.52
CA ALA A 280 1.25 -33.41 -20.01
C ALA A 280 -0.25 -33.56 -19.72
N VAL A 281 -0.97 -34.36 -20.52
CA VAL A 281 -2.41 -34.63 -20.34
C VAL A 281 -2.65 -35.48 -19.09
N GLN A 282 -1.81 -36.49 -18.84
CA GLN A 282 -1.92 -37.34 -17.64
C GLN A 282 -1.55 -36.57 -16.37
N LYS A 283 -0.49 -35.75 -16.41
CA LYS A 283 -0.11 -34.85 -15.30
C LYS A 283 -1.26 -33.88 -14.97
N ARG A 284 -1.90 -33.31 -15.99
CA ARG A 284 -3.08 -32.44 -15.82
C ARG A 284 -4.27 -33.18 -15.20
N LYS A 285 -4.53 -34.42 -15.62
CA LYS A 285 -5.63 -35.22 -15.08
C LYS A 285 -5.43 -35.56 -13.59
N ILE A 286 -4.23 -36.02 -13.22
CA ILE A 286 -3.87 -36.31 -11.83
C ILE A 286 -4.00 -35.04 -10.98
N ARG A 287 -3.50 -33.90 -11.49
CA ARG A 287 -3.65 -32.59 -10.84
C ARG A 287 -5.11 -32.25 -10.56
N LEU A 288 -5.99 -32.39 -11.55
CA LEU A 288 -7.42 -32.04 -11.42
C LEU A 288 -8.19 -32.99 -10.49
N GLU A 289 -7.91 -34.29 -10.52
CA GLU A 289 -8.55 -35.28 -9.65
C GLU A 289 -8.20 -35.04 -8.18
N GLU A 290 -6.92 -34.81 -7.91
CA GLU A 290 -6.44 -34.56 -6.55
C GLU A 290 -6.89 -33.19 -6.03
N LEU A 291 -6.91 -32.15 -6.89
CA LEU A 291 -7.51 -30.85 -6.54
C LEU A 291 -9.01 -30.98 -6.23
N SER A 292 -9.77 -31.71 -7.05
CA SER A 292 -11.21 -31.97 -6.83
C SER A 292 -11.48 -32.62 -5.47
N HIS A 293 -10.64 -33.59 -5.08
CA HIS A 293 -10.73 -34.24 -3.78
C HIS A 293 -10.58 -33.24 -2.63
N ILE A 294 -9.58 -32.36 -2.68
CA ILE A 294 -9.33 -31.32 -1.67
C ILE A 294 -10.50 -30.32 -1.60
N ILE A 295 -11.04 -29.93 -2.76
CA ILE A 295 -12.16 -28.98 -2.85
C ILE A 295 -13.41 -29.54 -2.19
N SER A 296 -13.72 -30.83 -2.44
CA SER A 296 -14.89 -31.50 -1.86
C SER A 296 -14.86 -31.57 -0.32
N GLN A 297 -13.68 -31.49 0.28
CA GLN A 297 -13.48 -31.63 1.72
C GLN A 297 -13.40 -30.30 2.45
N HIS A 298 -13.21 -29.18 1.76
CA HIS A 298 -12.78 -27.91 2.37
C HIS A 298 -13.54 -26.68 1.87
N LYS A 299 -13.68 -25.66 2.74
CA LYS A 299 -14.41 -24.42 2.42
C LYS A 299 -13.67 -23.60 1.36
N ILE A 300 -14.39 -23.02 0.38
CA ILE A 300 -13.89 -22.13 -0.69
C ILE A 300 -12.90 -21.08 -0.20
N LYS A 301 -13.18 -20.45 0.95
CA LYS A 301 -12.31 -19.40 1.51
C LYS A 301 -10.88 -19.90 1.81
N HIS A 302 -10.71 -21.16 2.21
CA HIS A 302 -9.39 -21.75 2.49
C HIS A 302 -8.68 -22.10 1.21
N LEU A 303 -9.44 -22.58 0.22
CA LEU A 303 -8.92 -22.91 -1.09
C LEU A 303 -8.28 -21.69 -1.75
N LYS A 304 -8.97 -20.53 -1.82
CA LYS A 304 -8.40 -19.32 -2.42
C LYS A 304 -7.05 -18.90 -1.80
N ILE A 305 -6.91 -19.02 -0.48
CA ILE A 305 -5.68 -18.67 0.23
C ILE A 305 -4.60 -19.74 0.05
N ALA A 306 -4.97 -21.02 0.14
CA ALA A 306 -4.06 -22.13 -0.11
C ALA A 306 -3.56 -22.19 -1.58
N PHE A 307 -4.39 -21.77 -2.53
CA PHE A 307 -4.00 -21.68 -3.94
C PHE A 307 -2.89 -20.67 -4.18
N TYR A 308 -2.75 -19.64 -3.35
CA TYR A 308 -1.58 -18.75 -3.42
C TYR A 308 -0.29 -19.55 -3.23
N ASP A 309 -0.22 -20.36 -2.17
CA ASP A 309 0.95 -21.19 -1.86
C ASP A 309 1.24 -22.18 -3.01
N LEU A 310 0.20 -22.79 -3.58
CA LEU A 310 0.31 -23.73 -4.70
C LEU A 310 0.74 -23.06 -6.02
N ARG A 311 0.33 -21.82 -6.25
CA ARG A 311 0.72 -21.03 -7.43
C ARG A 311 2.17 -20.58 -7.33
N GLU A 312 2.63 -20.13 -6.17
CA GLU A 312 4.02 -19.69 -5.98
C GLU A 312 5.03 -20.81 -6.27
N ILE A 313 4.68 -22.05 -5.97
CA ILE A 313 5.51 -23.24 -6.24
C ILE A 313 5.23 -23.88 -7.61
N GLY A 314 4.41 -23.23 -8.46
CA GLY A 314 4.18 -23.62 -9.85
C GLY A 314 3.31 -24.88 -10.05
N VAL A 315 2.54 -25.27 -9.03
CA VAL A 315 1.70 -26.48 -9.08
C VAL A 315 0.34 -26.23 -9.71
N VAL A 316 -0.19 -25.00 -9.58
CA VAL A 316 -1.53 -24.62 -10.08
C VAL A 316 -1.45 -23.34 -10.89
N GLU A 317 -2.18 -23.28 -12.01
CA GLU A 317 -2.31 -22.11 -12.88
C GLU A 317 -3.62 -21.36 -12.63
N ASP A 318 -3.71 -20.09 -13.04
CA ASP A 318 -4.92 -19.28 -12.86
C ASP A 318 -6.16 -19.91 -13.53
N ALA A 319 -5.97 -20.60 -14.66
CA ALA A 319 -7.03 -21.33 -15.36
C ALA A 319 -7.60 -22.52 -14.58
N ASP A 320 -6.79 -23.16 -13.71
CA ASP A 320 -7.28 -24.22 -12.84
C ASP A 320 -8.19 -23.64 -11.74
N LEU A 321 -7.93 -22.41 -11.31
CA LEU A 321 -8.70 -21.71 -10.28
C LEU A 321 -10.11 -21.34 -10.77
N GLU A 322 -10.25 -20.93 -12.03
CA GLU A 322 -11.54 -20.67 -12.69
C GLU A 322 -12.37 -21.96 -12.89
N LEU A 323 -11.70 -23.04 -13.28
CA LEU A 323 -12.33 -24.36 -13.43
C LEU A 323 -12.87 -24.89 -12.09
N ILE A 324 -12.14 -24.63 -11.01
CA ILE A 324 -12.52 -25.05 -9.66
C ILE A 324 -13.68 -24.22 -9.11
N GLN A 325 -13.68 -22.92 -9.37
CA GLN A 325 -14.80 -22.05 -8.99
C GLN A 325 -16.09 -22.42 -9.73
N SER A 326 -16.01 -22.81 -11.00
CA SER A 326 -17.15 -23.29 -11.78
C SER A 326 -17.66 -24.65 -11.29
N LEU A 327 -16.78 -25.63 -11.06
CA LEU A 327 -17.14 -26.95 -10.52
C LEU A 327 -17.81 -26.85 -9.13
N HIS A 328 -17.35 -25.93 -8.27
CA HIS A 328 -17.98 -25.71 -6.97
C HIS A 328 -19.34 -25.00 -7.07
N ALA A 329 -19.53 -24.11 -8.06
CA ALA A 329 -20.82 -23.45 -8.29
C ALA A 329 -21.90 -24.46 -8.74
N GLU A 330 -21.52 -25.44 -9.56
CA GLU A 330 -22.38 -26.57 -9.96
C GLU A 330 -22.73 -27.45 -8.76
N HIS A 331 -21.75 -27.81 -7.93
CA HIS A 331 -21.98 -28.67 -6.76
C HIS A 331 -22.88 -28.05 -5.67
N ASN A 332 -22.96 -26.72 -5.60
CA ASN A 332 -23.85 -25.98 -4.67
C ASN A 332 -25.23 -25.65 -5.26
N THR A 333 -25.44 -25.84 -6.56
CA THR A 333 -26.77 -25.66 -7.18
C THR A 333 -27.56 -26.98 -7.21
N GLU A 334 -26.90 -28.11 -6.99
CA GLU A 334 -27.50 -29.43 -6.88
C GLU A 334 -27.79 -29.90 -5.43
N SER A 335 -27.50 -29.06 -4.43
CA SER A 335 -27.88 -29.26 -3.01
C SER A 335 -28.96 -28.27 -2.60
#